data_AF-A0A2R6HMS9-F1
#
_entry.id   AF-A0A2R6HMS9-F1
#
_cell.length_a   1.000
_cell.length_b   1.000
_cell.length_c   1.000
_cell.angle_alpha   90.00
_cell.angle_beta   90.00
_cell.angle_gamma   90.00
#
_symmetry.space_group_name_H-M   'P 1'
#
loop_
_entity.id
_entity.type
_entity.pdbx_description
1 polymer ?
#
loop_
_entity_poly.entity_id
_entity_poly.type
_entity_poly.pdbx_seq_one_letter_code
_entity_poly.pdbx_strand_id
1 'polypeptide(L)' 'NEGIQIHGGYGYTKDFPVERFYRDAKLNEIYEGTSEVLRNTIADELLE' A
#
# COMPACT_ATOMS: atom_id res chain seq x y z
N ASN A 1 -2.50 -7.02 -3.32
CA ASN A 1 -3.96 -7.25 -3.55
C ASN A 1 -4.37 -8.71 -3.43
N GLU A 2 -3.42 -9.63 -3.30
CA GLU A 2 -3.69 -11.08 -3.17
C GLU A 2 -4.63 -11.41 -2.01
N GLY A 3 -4.50 -10.72 -0.87
CA GLY A 3 -5.39 -10.91 0.28
C GLY A 3 -6.87 -10.69 -0.04
N ILE A 4 -7.21 -9.62 -0.77
CA ILE A 4 -8.60 -9.38 -1.21
C ILE A 4 -9.03 -10.47 -2.19
N GLN A 5 -8.17 -10.85 -3.14
CA GLN A 5 -8.49 -11.86 -4.15
C GLN A 5 -8.81 -13.24 -3.55
N ILE A 6 -8.11 -13.63 -2.46
CA ILE A 6 -8.37 -14.88 -1.72
C ILE A 6 -9.79 -14.89 -1.15
N HIS A 7 -10.29 -13.74 -0.68
CA HIS A 7 -11.64 -13.60 -0.12
C HIS A 7 -12.71 -13.40 -1.22
N GLY A 8 -12.31 -13.33 -2.50
CA GLY A 8 -13.20 -13.05 -3.62
C GLY A 8 -13.97 -11.73 -3.45
N GLY A 9 -15.24 -11.69 -3.86
CA GLY A 9 -16.07 -10.50 -3.73
C GLY A 9 -16.26 -10.02 -2.29
N TYR A 10 -16.26 -10.95 -1.32
CA TYR A 10 -16.36 -10.62 0.11
C TYR A 10 -15.12 -9.89 0.65
N GLY A 11 -13.97 -9.97 -0.05
CA GLY A 11 -12.77 -9.21 0.31
C GLY A 11 -12.92 -7.69 0.20
N TYR A 12 -14.01 -7.20 -0.40
CA TYR A 12 -14.34 -5.78 -0.50
C TYR A 12 -15.43 -5.33 0.49
N THR A 13 -16.06 -6.26 1.23
CA THR A 13 -17.06 -5.90 2.24
C THR A 13 -16.38 -5.62 3.58
N LYS A 14 -17.06 -4.88 4.45
CA LYS A 14 -16.57 -4.59 5.81
C LYS A 14 -16.69 -5.77 6.77
N ASP A 15 -17.19 -6.92 6.29
CA ASP A 15 -17.34 -8.13 7.09
C ASP A 15 -15.98 -8.79 7.37
N PHE A 16 -14.99 -8.52 6.51
CA PHE A 16 -13.62 -9.01 6.66
C PHE A 16 -12.64 -7.83 6.77
N PRO A 17 -11.62 -7.90 7.66
CA PRO A 17 -10.69 -6.80 7.87
C PRO A 17 -9.74 -6.56 6.69
N VAL A 18 -9.72 -7.45 5.70
CA VAL A 18 -8.82 -7.41 4.54
C VAL A 18 -9.01 -6.15 3.69
N GLU A 19 -10.24 -5.63 3.58
CA GLU A 19 -10.52 -4.37 2.87
C GLU A 19 -9.82 -3.18 3.55
N ARG A 20 -9.85 -3.15 4.89
CA ARG A 20 -9.24 -2.09 5.69
C ARG A 20 -7.73 -2.13 5.54
N PHE A 21 -7.12 -3.30 5.67
CA PHE A 21 -5.68 -3.45 5.48
C PHE A 21 -5.23 -3.03 4.08
N TYR A 22 -6.03 -3.31 3.05
CA TYR A 22 -5.73 -2.85 1.70
C TYR A 22 -5.78 -1.32 1.58
N ARG A 23 -6.80 -0.67 2.18
CA ARG A 23 -6.90 0.80 2.22
C ARG A 23 -5.75 1.44 2.98
N ASP A 24 -5.41 0.91 4.14
CA ASP A 24 -4.32 1.43 4.99
C ASP A 24 -2.97 1.28 4.27
N ALA A 25 -2.73 0.13 3.63
CA ALA A 25 -1.53 -0.07 2.81
C ALA A 25 -1.42 0.94 1.66
N LYS A 26 -2.55 1.30 1.03
CA LYS A 26 -2.57 2.33 -0.02
C LYS A 26 -2.33 3.73 0.51
N LEU A 27 -2.79 4.04 1.71
CA LEU A 27 -2.49 5.32 2.36
C LEU A 27 -0.99 5.47 2.66
N ASN A 28 -0.35 4.39 3.10
CA ASN A 28 1.08 4.39 3.41
C ASN A 28 1.97 4.69 2.19
N GLU A 29 1.48 4.51 0.96
CA GLU A 29 2.22 4.88 -0.26
C GLU A 29 2.37 6.41 -0.43
N ILE A 30 1.68 7.23 0.40
CA ILE A 30 1.60 8.70 0.28
C ILE A 30 1.94 9.41 1.61
N TYR A 31 1.49 8.86 2.75
CA TYR A 31 1.42 9.61 4.01
C TYR A 31 2.79 10.06 4.58
N GLU A 32 3.79 9.18 4.61
CA GLU A 32 5.14 9.50 5.17
C GLU A 32 6.17 9.81 4.09
N GLY A 33 5.71 10.33 2.95
CA GLY A 33 6.51 10.48 1.74
C GLY A 33 5.96 9.58 0.65
N THR A 34 5.73 10.17 -0.53
CA THR A 34 5.21 9.37 -1.64
C THR A 34 6.27 8.39 -2.10
N SER A 35 5.82 7.29 -2.71
CA SER A 35 6.73 6.30 -3.30
C SER A 35 7.74 6.90 -4.28
N GLU A 36 7.38 7.96 -5.00
CA GLU A 36 8.26 8.71 -5.90
C GLU A 36 9.36 9.46 -5.15
N VAL A 37 8.99 10.20 -4.10
CA VAL A 37 9.95 10.96 -3.29
C VAL A 37 10.96 10.01 -2.64
N LEU A 38 10.48 8.93 -2.04
CA LEU A 38 11.36 7.93 -1.43
C LEU A 38 12.32 7.29 -2.44
N ARG A 39 11.83 6.97 -3.65
CA ARG A 39 12.70 6.45 -4.72
C ARG A 39 13.78 7.44 -5.14
N ASN A 40 13.46 8.73 -5.23
CA ASN A 40 14.45 9.77 -5.55
C ASN A 40 15.49 9.91 -4.43
N THR A 41 15.05 9.96 -3.16
CA THR A 41 15.98 10.03 -2.01
C THR A 41 16.92 8.83 -1.97
N ILE A 42 16.43 7.61 -2.21
CA ILE A 42 17.27 6.41 -2.30
C ILE A 42 18.25 6.51 -3.48
N ALA A 43 17.80 7.03 -4.63
CA ALA A 43 18.67 7.20 -5.79
C ALA A 43 19.78 8.22 -5.52
N ASP A 44 19.47 9.34 -4.86
CA ASP A 44 20.45 10.35 -4.47
C ASP A 44 21.49 9.75 -3.50
N GLU A 45 21.05 8.99 -2.49
CA GLU A 45 21.93 8.32 -1.51
C GLU A 45 22.82 7.24 -2.15
N LEU A 46 22.39 6.59 -3.23
CA LEU A 46 23.19 5.60 -3.96
C LEU A 46 24.21 6.22 -4.93
N LEU A 47 24.02 7.48 -5.31
CA LEU A 47 24.87 8.20 -6.28
C LEU A 47 25.95 9.08 -5.61
N GLU A 48 25.88 9.25 -4.29
CA GLU A 48 26.98 9.77 -3.44
C GLU A 48 28.07 8.72 -3.19
#